data_AF-A0A8C4NAF3-F1
#
_entry.id   AF-A0A8C4NAF3-F1
#
_cell.length_a   1.000
_cell.length_b   1.000
_cell.length_c   1.000
_cell.angle_alpha   90.00
_cell.angle_beta   90.00
_cell.angle_gamma   90.00
#
_symmetry.space_group_name_H-M   'P 1'
#
loop_
_entity.id
_entity.type
_entity.pdbx_description
1 polymer ?
#
loop_
_entity_poly.entity_id
_entity_poly.type
_entity_poly.pdbx_seq_one_letter_code
_entity_poly.pdbx_strand_id
1 'polypeptide(L)'
;MFVAVRPFNSSSSLERFFNTNHCLFSRGRTKACMFSRLLVYCSVPFYLCSTEWVEFTPHEVGLPKYGAFAKMQDFGSEFFMGHVVRRHPELPLHYLLGLWGSAFAASLDRIYLELTGKNLKLLDLLQNKIRVNPGAIDPQRPTLVVTPVGMLQQWLQSMLSSHLTGQNYNLLSGLFLDSSYATSRGFVSSVDHIDSQPNKLTPMVPRMLMVDSGLDMASAYPLIFLRPERQVDLIISFDYSWQAPFTGLLHAKKFCADRGLAFPALEIEEMSLDSVQECYMFADSEDPLAPIILHFPLINQTFQQYKTVGELRQTEEERAFGDFDVYYSESPYRTINFTYTDEQFERLWNLACYNVENNADTIREALRRALNRRKCRACGEI
;
A
#
# COMPACT_ATOMS: atom_id res chain seq x y z
N MET A 1 3.88 5.82 -3.74
CA MET A 1 3.27 7.16 -3.84
C MET A 1 3.11 7.46 -5.32
N PHE A 2 1.91 7.81 -5.81
CA PHE A 2 1.74 8.23 -7.21
C PHE A 2 1.76 9.77 -7.25
N VAL A 3 2.67 10.34 -8.03
CA VAL A 3 2.61 11.75 -8.47
C VAL A 3 2.16 11.71 -9.93
N ALA A 4 0.95 12.19 -10.20
CA ALA A 4 0.44 12.32 -11.57
C ALA A 4 0.73 13.73 -12.09
N VAL A 5 1.66 13.85 -13.05
CA VAL A 5 2.11 15.13 -13.65
C VAL A 5 1.22 15.55 -14.84
N ARG A 6 -0.07 15.18 -14.87
CA ARG A 6 -1.02 15.73 -15.86
C ARG A 6 -2.37 16.06 -15.24
N PRO A 7 -2.99 17.20 -15.62
CA PRO A 7 -4.29 17.59 -15.12
C PRO A 7 -5.32 16.53 -15.49
N PHE A 8 -5.90 15.88 -14.48
CA PHE A 8 -7.02 14.96 -14.64
C PHE A 8 -8.24 15.78 -15.09
N ASN A 9 -8.70 15.53 -16.32
CA ASN A 9 -9.99 16.06 -16.78
C ASN A 9 -11.12 15.37 -15.99
N SER A 10 -11.98 16.18 -15.37
CA SER A 10 -13.03 15.79 -14.39
C SER A 10 -14.13 14.86 -14.92
N SER A 11 -14.04 14.40 -16.17
CA SER A 11 -15.03 13.58 -16.87
C SER A 11 -14.54 12.18 -17.27
N SER A 12 -13.38 11.74 -16.78
CA SER A 12 -12.85 10.40 -17.06
C SER A 12 -13.38 9.37 -16.04
N SER A 13 -14.34 8.55 -16.47
CA SER A 13 -14.77 7.36 -15.72
C SER A 13 -13.60 6.39 -15.54
N LEU A 14 -13.63 5.60 -14.46
CA LEU A 14 -12.72 4.46 -14.26
C LEU A 14 -12.73 3.55 -15.49
N GLU A 15 -13.90 3.38 -16.11
CA GLU A 15 -14.04 2.74 -17.40
C GLU A 15 -13.13 3.32 -18.50
N ARG A 16 -12.77 4.61 -18.58
CA ARG A 16 -11.80 5.08 -19.61
C ARG A 16 -10.35 4.83 -19.24
N PHE A 17 -9.97 5.06 -17.99
CA PHE A 17 -8.61 4.80 -17.52
C PHE A 17 -8.32 3.29 -17.55
N PHE A 18 -9.27 2.49 -17.06
CA PHE A 18 -9.24 1.05 -17.15
C PHE A 18 -9.61 0.51 -18.52
N ASN A 19 -10.46 1.08 -19.39
CA ASN A 19 -10.64 0.55 -20.77
C ASN A 19 -9.40 0.77 -21.61
N THR A 20 -8.66 1.86 -21.41
CA THR A 20 -7.36 2.05 -22.07
C THR A 20 -6.37 0.99 -21.57
N ASN A 21 -6.32 0.76 -20.26
CA ASN A 21 -5.48 -0.29 -19.68
C ASN A 21 -6.02 -1.72 -19.92
N HIS A 22 -7.32 -1.94 -20.06
CA HIS A 22 -8.02 -3.20 -20.31
C HIS A 22 -7.89 -3.57 -21.78
N CYS A 23 -7.92 -2.60 -22.69
CA CYS A 23 -7.54 -2.81 -24.09
C CYS A 23 -6.05 -3.17 -24.20
N LEU A 24 -5.19 -2.62 -23.34
CA LEU A 24 -3.80 -3.05 -23.23
C LEU A 24 -3.66 -4.43 -22.53
N PHE A 25 -4.47 -4.76 -21.51
CA PHE A 25 -4.46 -6.04 -20.77
C PHE A 25 -5.04 -7.20 -21.57
N SER A 26 -6.23 -7.03 -22.17
CA SER A 26 -6.88 -8.01 -23.05
C SER A 26 -6.05 -8.33 -24.29
N ARG A 27 -5.13 -7.43 -24.67
CA ARG A 27 -4.13 -7.66 -25.73
C ARG A 27 -2.78 -8.15 -25.20
N GLY A 28 -2.63 -8.39 -23.89
CA GLY A 28 -1.38 -8.83 -23.24
C GLY A 28 -0.24 -7.81 -23.29
N ARG A 29 -0.52 -6.53 -23.59
CA ARG A 29 0.47 -5.46 -23.79
C ARG A 29 0.90 -4.75 -22.51
N THR A 30 0.21 -4.96 -21.39
CA THR A 30 0.56 -4.41 -20.06
C THR A 30 0.40 -5.52 -19.00
N LYS A 31 1.19 -5.47 -17.92
CA LYS A 31 1.06 -6.40 -16.77
C LYS A 31 -0.10 -6.01 -15.87
N ALA A 32 -0.99 -6.96 -15.51
CA ALA A 32 -2.18 -6.69 -14.69
C ALA A 32 -1.88 -5.71 -13.55
N CYS A 33 -2.41 -4.49 -13.63
CA CYS A 33 -2.22 -3.48 -12.59
C CYS A 33 -3.10 -3.85 -11.41
N MET A 34 -2.50 -4.46 -10.39
CA MET A 34 -3.15 -4.58 -9.08
C MET A 34 -3.00 -3.24 -8.37
N PHE A 35 -4.12 -2.56 -8.14
CA PHE A 35 -4.16 -1.41 -7.26
C PHE A 35 -4.72 -1.93 -5.94
N SER A 36 -3.98 -2.02 -4.84
CA SER A 36 -4.69 -2.07 -3.56
C SER A 36 -3.80 -1.76 -2.39
N ARG A 37 -4.35 -0.94 -1.50
CA ARG A 37 -3.87 -0.69 -0.14
C ARG A 37 -5.08 -0.42 0.74
N LEU A 38 -5.87 -1.44 1.09
CA LEU A 38 -6.89 -1.29 2.12
C LEU A 38 -6.91 -2.44 3.11
N LEU A 39 -6.80 -2.07 4.38
CA LEU A 39 -7.26 -2.85 5.51
C LEU A 39 -8.74 -2.55 5.71
N VAL A 40 -9.52 -3.59 5.94
CA VAL A 40 -10.86 -3.46 6.48
C VAL A 40 -10.77 -3.65 7.98
N TYR A 41 -11.30 -2.68 8.71
CA TYR A 41 -11.65 -2.85 10.11
C TYR A 41 -13.05 -3.45 10.17
N CYS A 42 -13.11 -4.73 10.53
CA CYS A 42 -14.37 -5.41 10.75
C CYS A 42 -14.69 -5.41 12.24
N SER A 43 -15.75 -4.67 12.57
CA SER A 43 -16.42 -4.51 13.87
C SER A 43 -15.99 -3.32 14.74
N VAL A 44 -17.00 -2.56 15.15
CA VAL A 44 -16.93 -1.59 16.26
C VAL A 44 -17.19 -2.38 17.54
N PRO A 45 -16.42 -2.21 18.63
CA PRO A 45 -15.42 -1.17 18.87
C PRO A 45 -14.01 -1.56 18.44
N PHE A 46 -13.20 -0.54 18.11
CA PHE A 46 -11.81 -0.54 17.65
C PHE A 46 -10.82 -1.47 18.40
N TYR A 47 -11.20 -1.94 19.60
CA TYR A 47 -10.41 -2.82 20.47
C TYR A 47 -10.63 -4.32 20.22
N LEU A 48 -11.55 -4.69 19.32
CA LEU A 48 -11.88 -6.09 18.95
C LEU A 48 -11.77 -6.32 17.43
N CYS A 49 -11.00 -5.50 16.73
CA CYS A 49 -11.00 -5.47 15.27
C CYS A 49 -9.96 -6.44 14.71
N SER A 50 -10.41 -7.49 14.00
CA SER A 50 -9.52 -8.21 13.08
C SER A 50 -9.35 -7.36 11.83
N THR A 51 -8.10 -7.14 11.43
CA THR A 51 -7.80 -6.54 10.12
C THR A 51 -7.96 -7.58 9.02
N GLU A 52 -8.59 -7.20 7.92
CA GLU A 52 -8.74 -8.05 6.75
C GLU A 52 -8.34 -7.31 5.49
N TRP A 53 -7.64 -8.00 4.59
CA TRP A 53 -7.17 -7.39 3.34
C TRP A 53 -8.30 -7.35 2.32
N VAL A 54 -8.50 -6.19 1.69
CA VAL A 54 -9.32 -6.08 0.47
C VAL A 54 -8.40 -5.85 -0.71
N GLU A 55 -8.58 -6.68 -1.71
CA GLU A 55 -7.92 -6.57 -2.99
C GLU A 55 -8.80 -5.79 -3.97
N PHE A 56 -8.17 -4.92 -4.76
CA PHE A 56 -8.80 -4.28 -5.91
C PHE A 56 -7.98 -4.57 -7.16
N THR A 57 -8.69 -4.87 -8.23
CA THR A 57 -8.17 -5.03 -9.58
C THR A 57 -9.10 -4.31 -10.54
N PRO A 58 -8.72 -4.08 -11.80
CA PRO A 58 -9.62 -3.54 -12.81
C PRO A 58 -10.87 -4.41 -13.03
N HIS A 59 -10.80 -5.69 -12.66
CA HIS A 59 -11.85 -6.68 -12.91
C HIS A 59 -12.75 -6.89 -11.69
N GLU A 60 -12.13 -6.99 -10.51
CA GLU A 60 -12.79 -7.42 -9.28
C GLU A 60 -12.26 -6.71 -8.04
N VAL A 61 -13.13 -6.59 -7.04
CA VAL A 61 -12.82 -6.16 -5.67
C VAL A 61 -13.35 -7.19 -4.69
N GLY A 62 -12.59 -7.52 -3.65
CA GLY A 62 -13.03 -8.56 -2.72
C GLY A 62 -12.08 -8.84 -1.59
N LEU A 63 -12.48 -9.78 -0.74
CA LEU A 63 -11.72 -10.20 0.42
C LEU A 63 -11.15 -11.61 0.14
N PRO A 64 -9.82 -11.73 -0.07
CA PRO A 64 -9.18 -13.02 -0.27
C PRO A 64 -9.47 -14.02 0.85
N LYS A 65 -9.59 -13.54 2.10
CA LYS A 65 -9.93 -14.36 3.26
C LYS A 65 -11.18 -15.20 3.09
N TYR A 66 -12.19 -14.67 2.40
CA TYR A 66 -13.46 -15.36 2.16
C TYR A 66 -13.56 -15.93 0.74
N GLY A 67 -12.54 -15.72 -0.11
CA GLY A 67 -12.59 -16.07 -1.54
C GLY A 67 -13.72 -15.35 -2.29
N ALA A 68 -14.19 -14.21 -1.78
CA ALA A 68 -15.42 -13.57 -2.26
C ALA A 68 -15.13 -12.22 -2.89
N PHE A 69 -15.50 -12.10 -4.17
CA PHE A 69 -15.19 -10.99 -5.04
C PHE A 69 -16.42 -10.54 -5.83
N ALA A 70 -16.53 -9.23 -6.06
CA ALA A 70 -17.53 -8.60 -6.90
C ALA A 70 -16.85 -7.84 -8.05
N LYS A 71 -17.60 -7.54 -9.12
CA LYS A 71 -17.07 -6.72 -10.21
C LYS A 71 -16.72 -5.33 -9.71
N MET A 72 -15.60 -4.78 -10.17
CA MET A 72 -15.12 -3.45 -9.74
C MET A 72 -16.19 -2.35 -9.95
N GLN A 73 -16.93 -2.40 -11.07
CA GLN A 73 -18.02 -1.45 -11.38
C GLN A 73 -19.17 -1.47 -10.37
N ASP A 74 -19.38 -2.57 -9.66
CA ASP A 74 -20.45 -2.72 -8.67
C ASP A 74 -19.95 -2.34 -7.26
N PHE A 75 -18.66 -2.01 -7.10
CA PHE A 75 -18.10 -1.52 -5.84
C PHE A 75 -18.80 -0.22 -5.39
N GLY A 76 -19.21 -0.17 -4.12
CA GLY A 76 -20.01 0.94 -3.58
C GLY A 76 -21.52 0.79 -3.79
N SER A 77 -21.98 -0.29 -4.44
CA SER A 77 -23.40 -0.68 -4.50
C SER A 77 -23.84 -1.47 -3.26
N GLU A 78 -25.15 -1.59 -3.03
CA GLU A 78 -25.69 -2.40 -1.94
C GLU A 78 -25.83 -3.86 -2.38
N PHE A 79 -25.32 -4.78 -1.55
CA PHE A 79 -25.38 -6.22 -1.76
C PHE A 79 -26.24 -6.91 -0.70
N PHE A 80 -26.88 -8.02 -1.09
CA PHE A 80 -27.52 -8.96 -0.18
C PHE A 80 -27.45 -10.37 -0.77
N MET A 81 -26.98 -11.34 0.01
CA MET A 81 -26.85 -12.74 -0.41
C MET A 81 -26.10 -12.90 -1.75
N GLY A 82 -25.03 -12.12 -1.96
CA GLY A 82 -24.22 -12.16 -3.18
C GLY A 82 -24.83 -11.47 -4.41
N HIS A 83 -25.99 -10.84 -4.29
CA HIS A 83 -26.64 -10.11 -5.37
C HIS A 83 -26.64 -8.59 -5.12
N VAL A 84 -26.48 -7.80 -6.18
CA VAL A 84 -26.64 -6.34 -6.12
C VAL A 84 -28.12 -6.01 -5.98
N VAL A 85 -28.53 -5.47 -4.83
CA VAL A 85 -29.92 -5.07 -4.55
C VAL A 85 -30.17 -3.64 -5.02
N ARG A 86 -29.19 -2.76 -4.82
CA ARG A 86 -29.24 -1.38 -5.30
C ARG A 86 -27.91 -1.02 -5.92
N ARG A 87 -27.92 -0.83 -7.25
CA ARG A 87 -26.74 -0.39 -7.99
C ARG A 87 -26.55 1.11 -7.83
N HIS A 88 -25.35 1.50 -7.44
CA HIS A 88 -24.88 2.88 -7.46
C HIS A 88 -23.91 3.10 -8.63
N PRO A 89 -23.71 4.34 -9.08
CA PRO A 89 -22.67 4.65 -10.06
C PRO A 89 -21.29 4.23 -9.53
N GLU A 90 -20.44 3.76 -10.43
CA GLU A 90 -19.06 3.41 -10.10
C GLU A 90 -18.33 4.59 -9.47
N LEU A 91 -17.64 4.33 -8.35
CA LEU A 91 -16.91 5.35 -7.61
C LEU A 91 -15.73 5.87 -8.45
N PRO A 92 -15.47 7.18 -8.50
CA PRO A 92 -14.39 7.71 -9.31
C PRO A 92 -13.01 7.34 -8.75
N LEU A 93 -11.99 7.27 -9.61
CA LEU A 93 -10.64 6.85 -9.20
C LEU A 93 -10.05 7.69 -8.07
N HIS A 94 -10.28 9.00 -8.06
CA HIS A 94 -9.76 9.87 -7.00
C HIS A 94 -10.36 9.54 -5.62
N TYR A 95 -11.59 9.01 -5.57
CA TYR A 95 -12.17 8.50 -4.34
C TYR A 95 -11.41 7.27 -3.86
N LEU A 96 -11.11 6.32 -4.75
CA LEU A 96 -10.32 5.13 -4.43
C LEU A 96 -8.89 5.50 -4.02
N LEU A 97 -8.26 6.46 -4.69
CA LEU A 97 -6.95 6.99 -4.29
C LEU A 97 -6.99 7.62 -2.89
N GLY A 98 -8.05 8.37 -2.57
CA GLY A 98 -8.29 8.90 -1.23
C GLY A 98 -8.50 7.82 -0.18
N LEU A 99 -9.18 6.73 -0.55
CA LEU A 99 -9.36 5.56 0.31
C LEU A 99 -8.01 4.86 0.57
N TRP A 100 -7.28 4.54 -0.50
CA TRP A 100 -5.96 3.88 -0.48
C TRP A 100 -4.85 4.71 0.18
N GLY A 101 -5.02 6.03 0.25
CA GLY A 101 -4.14 6.99 0.92
C GLY A 101 -4.73 7.59 2.19
N SER A 102 -5.74 6.95 2.79
CA SER A 102 -6.47 7.51 3.93
C SER A 102 -5.64 7.68 5.21
N ALA A 103 -4.41 7.15 5.29
CA ALA A 103 -3.45 7.50 6.34
C ALA A 103 -3.16 9.02 6.35
N PHE A 104 -3.24 9.67 5.18
CA PHE A 104 -3.12 11.11 5.08
C PHE A 104 -4.34 11.85 5.61
N ALA A 105 -5.54 11.25 5.63
CA ALA A 105 -6.70 11.88 6.25
C ALA A 105 -6.54 12.03 7.77
N ALA A 106 -5.99 11.02 8.44
CA ALA A 106 -5.63 11.12 9.86
C ALA A 106 -4.46 12.12 10.07
N SER A 107 -3.53 12.18 9.12
CA SER A 107 -2.41 13.14 9.18
C SER A 107 -2.84 14.58 8.86
N LEU A 108 -3.92 14.77 8.08
CA LEU A 108 -4.49 16.09 7.79
C LEU A 108 -5.03 16.75 9.06
N ASP A 109 -5.54 15.97 10.02
CA ASP A 109 -5.89 16.50 11.35
C ASP A 109 -4.68 17.13 12.04
N ARG A 110 -3.51 16.49 11.92
CA ARG A 110 -2.24 16.98 12.46
C ARG A 110 -1.70 18.18 11.68
N ILE A 111 -1.77 18.17 10.35
CA ILE A 111 -1.41 19.34 9.51
C ILE A 111 -2.32 20.52 9.83
N TYR A 112 -3.61 20.28 10.03
CA TYR A 112 -4.58 21.31 10.43
C TYR A 112 -4.29 21.85 11.83
N LEU A 113 -3.94 20.98 12.78
CA LEU A 113 -3.53 21.36 14.13
C LEU A 113 -2.29 22.27 14.09
N GLU A 114 -1.28 21.91 13.30
CA GLU A 114 -0.04 22.68 13.15
C GLU A 114 -0.28 24.03 12.47
N LEU A 115 -1.17 24.09 11.47
CA LEU A 115 -1.46 25.32 10.72
C LEU A 115 -2.43 26.28 11.44
N THR A 116 -3.36 25.77 12.25
CA THR A 116 -4.46 26.57 12.81
C THR A 116 -4.51 26.61 14.33
N GLY A 117 -3.68 25.80 15.01
CA GLY A 117 -3.68 25.66 16.47
C GLY A 117 -4.97 25.06 17.04
N LYS A 118 -5.86 24.53 16.20
CA LYS A 118 -7.13 23.91 16.59
C LYS A 118 -7.18 22.48 16.08
N ASN A 119 -7.69 21.56 16.89
CA ASN A 119 -7.82 20.16 16.50
C ASN A 119 -9.02 19.98 15.56
N LEU A 120 -8.86 19.26 14.45
CA LEU A 120 -10.02 18.66 13.77
C LEU A 120 -10.50 17.55 14.70
N LYS A 121 -11.73 17.66 15.21
CA LYS A 121 -12.32 16.73 16.21
C LYS A 121 -12.54 15.29 15.69
N LEU A 122 -11.85 14.87 14.63
CA LEU A 122 -11.92 13.53 14.06
C LEU A 122 -11.05 12.56 14.89
N LEU A 123 -9.84 12.99 15.29
CA LEU A 123 -9.03 12.26 16.29
C LEU A 123 -9.71 12.21 17.66
N ASP A 124 -10.40 13.29 18.08
CA ASP A 124 -11.20 13.29 19.31
C ASP A 124 -12.34 12.26 19.27
N LEU A 125 -12.89 11.93 18.10
CA LEU A 125 -13.90 10.87 17.92
C LEU A 125 -13.31 9.46 18.03
N LEU A 126 -12.04 9.28 17.68
CA LEU A 126 -11.31 8.00 17.83
C LEU A 126 -10.66 7.86 19.22
N GLN A 127 -10.35 8.96 19.90
CA GLN A 127 -9.64 8.98 21.18
C GLN A 127 -10.54 9.18 22.42
N ASN A 128 -11.79 9.65 22.29
CA ASN A 128 -12.69 9.88 23.43
C ASN A 128 -13.29 8.62 24.08
N LYS A 129 -12.52 7.52 24.12
CA LYS A 129 -12.71 6.46 25.11
C LYS A 129 -11.56 6.30 26.10
N ILE A 130 -10.52 7.16 26.11
CA ILE A 130 -9.48 7.10 27.15
C ILE A 130 -9.08 8.52 27.60
N ARG A 131 -9.37 8.83 28.88
CA ARG A 131 -9.15 10.12 29.56
C ARG A 131 -7.68 10.36 29.89
N VAL A 132 -7.11 11.54 29.59
CA VAL A 132 -6.10 12.24 30.44
C VAL A 132 -6.17 13.77 30.21
N ASN A 133 -6.13 14.58 31.28
CA ASN A 133 -6.20 16.05 31.30
C ASN A 133 -4.90 16.73 30.83
N PRO A 134 -4.95 17.87 30.09
CA PRO A 134 -3.75 18.61 29.69
C PRO A 134 -3.42 19.78 30.64
N GLY A 135 -2.14 19.94 30.96
CA GLY A 135 -1.55 21.14 31.58
C GLY A 135 -0.84 22.01 30.52
N ALA A 136 -0.96 23.32 30.67
CA ALA A 136 -0.64 24.40 29.73
C ALA A 136 0.84 24.58 29.35
N ILE A 137 1.12 25.29 28.23
CA ILE A 137 2.02 26.47 28.12
C ILE A 137 1.94 27.13 26.71
N ASP A 138 2.21 28.44 26.74
CA ASP A 138 1.98 29.61 25.86
C ASP A 138 2.98 29.79 24.67
N PRO A 139 2.68 30.61 23.63
CA PRO A 139 3.29 30.62 22.30
C PRO A 139 4.25 31.81 22.00
N GLN A 140 5.49 31.49 21.60
CA GLN A 140 6.50 32.32 20.91
C GLN A 140 6.49 32.24 19.36
N ARG A 141 5.84 33.15 18.63
CA ARG A 141 5.75 33.31 17.13
C ARG A 141 7.13 33.46 16.38
N PRO A 142 7.24 33.75 15.06
CA PRO A 142 6.35 33.64 13.85
C PRO A 142 7.07 33.17 12.55
N THR A 143 6.38 32.52 11.59
CA THR A 143 6.35 33.03 10.20
C THR A 143 5.18 32.44 9.42
N LEU A 144 4.36 33.34 8.89
CA LEU A 144 3.10 33.10 8.20
C LEU A 144 3.35 33.19 6.70
N VAL A 145 2.89 32.23 5.91
CA VAL A 145 2.63 32.46 4.48
C VAL A 145 1.20 32.05 4.15
N VAL A 146 0.50 33.04 3.61
CA VAL A 146 -0.90 33.08 3.26
C VAL A 146 -1.20 32.16 2.09
N THR A 147 -2.05 31.17 2.31
CA THR A 147 -2.96 30.65 1.28
C THR A 147 -4.39 30.96 1.72
N PRO A 148 -5.37 31.15 0.83
CA PRO A 148 -6.76 31.37 1.20
C PRO A 148 -7.37 30.05 1.69
N VAL A 149 -6.90 29.59 2.86
CA VAL A 149 -7.26 28.34 3.52
C VAL A 149 -8.77 28.32 3.78
N GLY A 150 -9.42 29.45 4.04
CA GLY A 150 -10.82 29.51 4.50
C GLY A 150 -11.86 28.79 3.62
N MET A 151 -11.80 28.88 2.29
CA MET A 151 -12.80 28.24 1.41
C MET A 151 -12.56 26.73 1.28
N LEU A 152 -11.31 26.31 1.08
CA LEU A 152 -10.94 24.91 1.01
C LEU A 152 -11.14 24.22 2.37
N GLN A 153 -10.88 24.95 3.45
CA GLN A 153 -11.03 24.53 4.85
C GLN A 153 -12.50 24.33 5.23
N GLN A 154 -13.38 25.27 4.90
CA GLN A 154 -14.83 25.11 5.16
C GLN A 154 -15.42 23.96 4.34
N TRP A 155 -14.94 23.78 3.11
CA TRP A 155 -15.34 22.67 2.25
C TRP A 155 -14.84 21.30 2.77
N LEU A 156 -13.55 21.19 3.13
CA LEU A 156 -12.96 19.98 3.72
C LEU A 156 -13.59 19.64 5.07
N GLN A 157 -13.85 20.64 5.92
CA GLN A 157 -14.55 20.44 7.20
C GLN A 157 -15.98 19.93 6.97
N SER A 158 -16.73 20.50 6.03
CA SER A 158 -18.09 20.03 5.70
C SER A 158 -18.10 18.58 5.16
N MET A 159 -17.12 18.23 4.32
CA MET A 159 -16.92 16.88 3.79
C MET A 159 -16.57 15.86 4.88
N LEU A 160 -15.58 16.17 5.74
CA LEU A 160 -15.09 15.28 6.79
C LEU A 160 -16.07 15.15 7.97
N SER A 161 -16.90 16.17 8.24
CA SER A 161 -17.88 16.16 9.34
C SER A 161 -19.16 15.38 9.01
N SER A 162 -19.51 15.24 7.73
CA SER A 162 -20.78 14.65 7.29
C SER A 162 -20.68 13.18 6.89
N HIS A 163 -19.48 12.67 6.63
CA HIS A 163 -19.25 11.31 6.17
C HIS A 163 -18.04 10.73 6.89
N LEU A 164 -18.25 9.74 7.77
CA LEU A 164 -17.16 8.90 8.29
C LEU A 164 -16.45 8.28 7.08
N THR A 165 -15.29 8.84 6.75
CA THR A 165 -14.47 8.51 5.59
C THR A 165 -14.17 7.02 5.57
N GLY A 166 -14.55 6.33 4.48
CA GLY A 166 -14.21 4.93 4.25
C GLY A 166 -15.30 3.90 4.58
N GLN A 167 -16.49 4.31 5.04
CA GLN A 167 -17.63 3.39 5.17
C GLN A 167 -18.22 3.02 3.81
N ASN A 168 -17.97 1.79 3.37
CA ASN A 168 -18.51 1.24 2.13
C ASN A 168 -19.57 0.18 2.45
N TYR A 169 -20.53 -0.01 1.54
CA TYR A 169 -21.47 -1.12 1.65
C TYR A 169 -20.72 -2.45 1.65
N ASN A 170 -21.18 -3.36 2.50
CA ASN A 170 -20.55 -4.66 2.59
C ASN A 170 -20.98 -5.57 1.43
N LEU A 171 -20.03 -5.96 0.58
CA LEU A 171 -20.24 -6.91 -0.52
C LEU A 171 -20.60 -8.32 -0.03
N LEU A 172 -20.25 -8.66 1.22
CA LEU A 172 -20.56 -9.94 1.87
C LEU A 172 -21.88 -9.92 2.65
N SER A 173 -22.62 -8.82 2.61
CA SER A 173 -23.87 -8.65 3.35
C SER A 173 -24.86 -9.79 3.06
N GLY A 174 -25.33 -10.42 4.13
CA GLY A 174 -26.30 -11.52 4.07
C GLY A 174 -25.72 -12.87 3.63
N LEU A 175 -24.41 -12.98 3.41
CA LEU A 175 -23.75 -14.28 3.22
C LEU A 175 -23.54 -14.96 4.57
N PHE A 176 -23.58 -16.29 4.55
CA PHE A 176 -23.29 -17.13 5.71
C PHE A 176 -22.02 -17.92 5.48
N LEU A 177 -21.28 -18.17 6.55
CA LEU A 177 -20.11 -19.03 6.51
C LEU A 177 -20.55 -20.49 6.52
N ASP A 178 -19.90 -21.30 5.70
CA ASP A 178 -20.08 -22.76 5.73
C ASP A 178 -19.70 -23.31 7.11
N SER A 179 -20.38 -24.35 7.58
CA SER A 179 -20.09 -24.97 8.89
C SER A 179 -18.63 -25.45 9.06
N SER A 180 -17.95 -25.72 7.95
CA SER A 180 -16.56 -26.19 7.89
C SER A 180 -15.55 -25.09 7.52
N TYR A 181 -15.96 -23.82 7.45
CA TYR A 181 -15.12 -22.72 6.94
C TYR A 181 -13.73 -22.66 7.61
N ALA A 182 -13.65 -22.89 8.93
CA ALA A 182 -12.41 -22.83 9.69
C ALA A 182 -11.37 -23.88 9.27
N THR A 183 -11.81 -24.95 8.59
CA THR A 183 -10.93 -26.02 8.07
C THR A 183 -10.73 -25.94 6.56
N SER A 184 -11.35 -24.98 5.88
CA SER A 184 -11.27 -24.82 4.43
C SER A 184 -9.91 -24.25 4.02
N ARG A 185 -9.29 -24.86 2.99
CA ARG A 185 -8.03 -24.35 2.41
C ARG A 185 -8.16 -22.96 1.79
N GLY A 186 -9.36 -22.56 1.41
CA GLY A 186 -9.63 -21.23 0.82
C GLY A 186 -9.92 -20.15 1.86
N PHE A 187 -10.09 -20.51 3.14
CA PHE A 187 -10.26 -19.55 4.22
C PHE A 187 -8.89 -19.15 4.77
N VAL A 188 -8.57 -17.87 4.69
CA VAL A 188 -7.29 -17.37 5.22
C VAL A 188 -7.49 -16.95 6.66
N SER A 189 -7.03 -17.78 7.60
CA SER A 189 -7.13 -17.48 9.01
C SER A 189 -6.38 -16.19 9.38
N SER A 190 -7.04 -15.34 10.14
CA SER A 190 -6.44 -14.30 10.95
C SER A 190 -5.69 -14.93 12.13
N VAL A 191 -4.65 -14.24 12.60
CA VAL A 191 -3.89 -14.66 13.80
C VAL A 191 -4.74 -14.51 15.07
N ASP A 192 -5.72 -13.61 15.02
CA ASP A 192 -6.64 -13.37 16.12
C ASP A 192 -7.70 -14.47 16.24
N HIS A 193 -7.97 -14.92 17.46
CA HIS A 193 -9.01 -15.91 17.79
C HIS A 193 -10.44 -15.49 17.40
N ILE A 194 -10.64 -14.31 16.81
CA ILE A 194 -11.92 -13.81 16.30
C ILE A 194 -12.48 -14.73 15.22
N ASP A 195 -11.61 -15.40 14.45
CA ASP A 195 -12.03 -16.36 13.42
C ASP A 195 -12.74 -17.59 13.98
N SER A 196 -12.64 -17.85 15.29
CA SER A 196 -13.44 -18.89 15.96
C SER A 196 -14.90 -18.48 16.20
N GLN A 197 -15.25 -17.21 15.96
CA GLN A 197 -16.57 -16.63 16.24
C GLN A 197 -17.21 -16.13 14.93
N PRO A 198 -17.89 -17.00 14.17
CA PRO A 198 -18.41 -16.66 12.84
C PRO A 198 -19.38 -15.48 12.85
N ASN A 199 -20.11 -15.30 13.95
CA ASN A 199 -21.07 -14.20 14.14
C ASN A 199 -20.42 -12.82 14.30
N LYS A 200 -19.09 -12.76 14.43
CA LYS A 200 -18.31 -11.51 14.51
C LYS A 200 -17.52 -11.21 13.25
N LEU A 201 -17.62 -12.07 12.24
CA LEU A 201 -16.91 -11.93 10.99
C LEU A 201 -17.64 -11.00 10.01
N THR A 202 -16.93 -10.61 8.98
CA THR A 202 -17.31 -9.57 8.02
C THR A 202 -18.66 -9.76 7.35
N PRO A 203 -19.08 -10.99 6.98
CA PRO A 203 -20.42 -11.19 6.43
C PRO A 203 -21.56 -10.68 7.34
N MET A 204 -21.31 -10.57 8.66
CA MET A 204 -22.29 -10.16 9.67
C MET A 204 -22.36 -8.65 9.91
N VAL A 205 -21.46 -7.85 9.32
CA VAL A 205 -21.47 -6.39 9.47
C VAL A 205 -22.18 -5.72 8.29
N PRO A 206 -22.98 -4.66 8.49
CA PRO A 206 -23.73 -4.03 7.40
C PRO A 206 -22.85 -3.15 6.49
N ARG A 207 -21.75 -2.63 7.02
CA ARG A 207 -20.81 -1.74 6.31
C ARG A 207 -19.38 -2.12 6.66
N MET A 208 -18.48 -1.97 5.69
CA MET A 208 -17.05 -2.17 5.84
C MET A 208 -16.37 -0.82 6.02
N LEU A 209 -15.55 -0.68 7.07
CA LEU A 209 -14.67 0.47 7.22
C LEU A 209 -13.33 0.14 6.57
N MET A 210 -13.02 0.79 5.46
CA MET A 210 -11.77 0.57 4.72
C MET A 210 -10.79 1.71 5.01
N VAL A 211 -9.54 1.37 5.31
CA VAL A 211 -8.45 2.31 5.61
C VAL A 211 -7.16 1.90 4.94
N ASP A 212 -6.24 2.85 4.75
CA ASP A 212 -4.92 2.65 4.15
C ASP A 212 -4.16 1.50 4.81
N SER A 213 -3.64 0.59 3.99
CA SER A 213 -2.88 -0.56 4.49
C SER A 213 -1.57 -0.20 5.18
N GLY A 214 -1.01 0.99 4.92
CA GLY A 214 0.18 1.50 5.58
C GLY A 214 0.04 1.67 7.09
N LEU A 215 -1.18 1.59 7.64
CA LEU A 215 -1.45 1.58 9.08
C LEU A 215 -1.12 0.24 9.77
N ASP A 216 -1.10 -0.88 9.04
CA ASP A 216 -0.73 -2.21 9.53
C ASP A 216 0.62 -2.63 8.93
N MET A 217 0.70 -2.61 7.59
CA MET A 217 1.90 -2.96 6.87
C MET A 217 2.09 -2.13 5.60
N ALA A 218 3.26 -1.51 5.48
CA ALA A 218 3.63 -0.66 4.36
C ALA A 218 3.95 -1.42 3.04
N SER A 219 3.66 -2.73 2.96
CA SER A 219 4.01 -3.59 1.82
C SER A 219 2.80 -4.34 1.26
N ALA A 220 2.85 -4.64 -0.04
CA ALA A 220 1.76 -5.29 -0.78
C ALA A 220 1.84 -6.82 -0.79
N TYR A 221 2.75 -7.42 -0.02
CA TYR A 221 2.98 -8.87 0.03
C TYR A 221 1.72 -9.71 0.29
N PRO A 222 0.80 -9.32 1.21
CA PRO A 222 -0.42 -10.08 1.49
C PRO A 222 -1.25 -10.30 0.26
N LEU A 223 -1.35 -9.32 -0.65
CA LEU A 223 -2.11 -9.49 -1.88
C LEU A 223 -1.54 -10.66 -2.70
N ILE A 224 -0.22 -10.76 -2.79
CA ILE A 224 0.46 -11.83 -3.52
C ILE A 224 0.23 -13.19 -2.83
N PHE A 225 0.48 -13.25 -1.52
CA PHE A 225 0.46 -14.51 -0.77
C PHE A 225 -0.95 -15.02 -0.42
N LEU A 226 -1.94 -14.14 -0.34
CA LEU A 226 -3.34 -14.51 -0.09
C LEU A 226 -4.06 -15.04 -1.33
N ARG A 227 -3.41 -14.99 -2.51
CA ARG A 227 -3.96 -15.49 -3.78
C ARG A 227 -2.99 -16.52 -4.38
N PRO A 228 -2.92 -17.74 -3.79
CA PRO A 228 -2.00 -18.78 -4.25
C PRO A 228 -2.24 -19.19 -5.71
N GLU A 229 -3.45 -18.94 -6.24
CA GLU A 229 -3.80 -19.19 -7.65
C GLU A 229 -2.91 -18.40 -8.63
N ARG A 230 -2.24 -17.33 -8.17
CA ARG A 230 -1.34 -16.52 -9.00
C ARG A 230 -0.02 -17.19 -9.32
N GLN A 231 0.41 -18.18 -8.53
CA GLN A 231 1.65 -18.93 -8.73
C GLN A 231 2.86 -18.03 -9.05
N VAL A 232 3.08 -17.00 -8.22
CA VAL A 232 4.14 -16.02 -8.46
C VAL A 232 5.51 -16.64 -8.18
N ASP A 233 6.38 -16.66 -9.20
CA ASP A 233 7.75 -17.21 -9.09
C ASP A 233 8.79 -16.17 -8.65
N LEU A 234 8.56 -14.89 -9.00
CA LEU A 234 9.47 -13.76 -8.75
C LEU A 234 8.68 -12.51 -8.35
N ILE A 235 9.07 -11.91 -7.22
CA ILE A 235 8.55 -10.63 -6.74
C ILE A 235 9.68 -9.60 -6.83
N ILE A 236 9.45 -8.52 -7.57
CA ILE A 236 10.34 -7.34 -7.55
C ILE A 236 9.70 -6.31 -6.62
N SER A 237 10.27 -6.15 -5.44
CA SER A 237 9.78 -5.31 -4.36
C SER A 237 10.53 -3.99 -4.33
N PHE A 238 9.79 -2.88 -4.31
CA PHE A 238 10.34 -1.53 -4.13
C PHE A 238 9.87 -1.01 -2.78
N ASP A 239 10.82 -0.68 -1.90
CA ASP A 239 10.55 -0.21 -0.56
C ASP A 239 10.91 1.28 -0.43
N TYR A 240 9.91 2.07 -0.03
CA TYR A 240 10.01 3.51 0.17
C TYR A 240 9.79 3.88 1.64
N SER A 241 9.97 2.92 2.55
CA SER A 241 9.83 3.12 3.99
C SER A 241 10.97 3.99 4.50
N TRP A 242 10.62 5.09 5.15
CA TRP A 242 11.58 6.03 5.70
C TRP A 242 12.35 5.40 6.86
N GLN A 243 13.69 5.42 6.80
CA GLN A 243 14.63 4.87 7.79
C GLN A 243 14.48 3.36 8.10
N ALA A 244 13.70 2.63 7.29
CA ALA A 244 13.27 1.29 7.63
C ALA A 244 13.30 0.36 6.39
N PRO A 245 14.46 0.20 5.72
CA PRO A 245 14.56 -0.38 4.39
C PRO A 245 14.11 -1.84 4.27
N PHE A 246 13.98 -2.56 5.40
CA PHE A 246 13.57 -3.97 5.44
C PHE A 246 12.30 -4.23 6.23
N THR A 247 11.69 -3.21 6.85
CA THR A 247 10.53 -3.41 7.73
C THR A 247 9.35 -4.02 6.97
N GLY A 248 9.10 -3.60 5.73
CA GLY A 248 8.06 -4.18 4.88
C GLY A 248 8.28 -5.67 4.57
N LEU A 249 9.53 -6.10 4.43
CA LEU A 249 9.93 -7.50 4.22
C LEU A 249 9.80 -8.33 5.49
N LEU A 250 10.28 -7.82 6.63
CA LEU A 250 10.21 -8.50 7.92
C LEU A 250 8.77 -8.73 8.35
N HIS A 251 7.89 -7.74 8.16
CA HIS A 251 6.47 -7.91 8.41
C HIS A 251 5.83 -8.94 7.46
N ALA A 252 6.23 -8.97 6.18
CA ALA A 252 5.76 -9.98 5.24
C ALA A 252 6.20 -11.41 5.60
N LYS A 253 7.45 -11.58 6.04
CA LYS A 253 7.96 -12.86 6.57
C LYS A 253 7.13 -13.34 7.75
N LYS A 254 6.87 -12.45 8.72
CA LYS A 254 6.01 -12.77 9.87
C LYS A 254 4.59 -13.13 9.43
N PHE A 255 3.99 -12.33 8.56
CA PHE A 255 2.65 -12.55 8.02
C PHE A 255 2.51 -13.94 7.37
N CYS A 256 3.52 -14.37 6.61
CA CYS A 256 3.55 -15.68 5.96
C CYS A 256 3.77 -16.81 6.97
N ALA A 257 4.71 -16.64 7.91
CA ALA A 257 5.00 -17.62 8.97
C ALA A 257 3.76 -17.91 9.84
N ASP A 258 3.03 -16.87 10.24
CA ASP A 258 1.80 -16.98 11.04
C ASP A 258 0.67 -17.75 10.31
N ARG A 259 0.79 -17.94 8.99
CA ARG A 259 -0.20 -18.60 8.12
C ARG A 259 0.32 -19.85 7.43
N GLY A 260 1.54 -20.29 7.76
CA GLY A 260 2.18 -21.44 7.10
C GLY A 260 2.40 -21.25 5.60
N LEU A 261 2.56 -20.01 5.13
CA LEU A 261 2.83 -19.70 3.73
C LEU A 261 4.34 -19.68 3.48
N ALA A 262 4.77 -20.27 2.35
CA ALA A 262 6.16 -20.32 1.94
C ALA A 262 6.71 -18.92 1.68
N PHE A 263 7.84 -18.58 2.30
CA PHE A 263 8.52 -17.30 2.17
C PHE A 263 10.02 -17.53 2.28
N PRO A 264 10.86 -16.93 1.41
CA PRO A 264 12.28 -17.23 1.40
C PRO A 264 12.97 -16.82 2.71
N ALA A 265 14.03 -17.54 3.09
CA ALA A 265 14.88 -17.12 4.18
C ALA A 265 15.40 -15.68 3.95
N LEU A 266 15.33 -14.87 5.00
CA LEU A 266 15.87 -13.51 5.02
C LEU A 266 17.14 -13.52 5.88
N GLU A 267 18.29 -13.53 5.23
CA GLU A 267 19.60 -13.31 5.85
C GLU A 267 19.87 -11.81 5.83
N ILE A 268 19.23 -11.09 6.76
CA ILE A 268 19.44 -9.66 6.95
C ILE A 268 20.28 -9.53 8.21
N GLU A 269 21.58 -9.26 8.03
CA GLU A 269 22.46 -8.91 9.14
C GLU A 269 22.06 -7.55 9.73
N GLU A 270 22.43 -7.26 10.98
CA GLU A 270 22.30 -5.90 11.53
C GLU A 270 23.26 -4.97 10.77
N MET A 271 22.76 -4.41 9.66
CA MET A 271 23.50 -3.56 8.75
C MET A 271 23.30 -2.09 9.13
N SER A 272 24.37 -1.30 9.16
CA SER A 272 24.24 0.16 9.20
C SER A 272 23.59 0.64 7.91
N LEU A 273 22.87 1.77 7.95
CA LEU A 273 22.27 2.37 6.74
C LEU A 273 23.32 2.61 5.63
N ASP A 274 24.56 2.93 6.03
CA ASP A 274 25.69 3.15 5.11
C ASP A 274 26.17 1.89 4.40
N SER A 275 25.77 0.71 4.88
CA SER A 275 26.13 -0.59 4.29
C SER A 275 25.03 -1.19 3.43
N VAL A 276 23.86 -0.54 3.34
CA VAL A 276 22.72 -1.06 2.60
C VAL A 276 22.99 -0.99 1.09
N GLN A 277 22.81 -2.09 0.37
CA GLN A 277 22.95 -2.15 -1.09
C GLN A 277 21.66 -1.76 -1.82
N GLU A 278 21.78 -1.35 -3.09
CA GLU A 278 20.64 -0.92 -3.91
C GLU A 278 19.66 -2.07 -4.24
N CYS A 279 20.12 -3.32 -4.15
CA CYS A 279 19.34 -4.49 -4.51
C CYS A 279 19.76 -5.73 -3.72
N TYR A 280 18.77 -6.49 -3.22
CA TYR A 280 18.95 -7.76 -2.53
C TYR A 280 18.13 -8.86 -3.20
N MET A 281 18.73 -10.03 -3.42
CA MET A 281 18.02 -11.20 -3.93
C MET A 281 17.90 -12.25 -2.82
N PHE A 282 16.68 -12.49 -2.37
CA PHE A 282 16.33 -13.56 -1.43
C PHE A 282 15.71 -14.71 -2.22
N ALA A 283 16.35 -15.88 -2.15
CA ALA A 283 15.89 -17.08 -2.83
C ALA A 283 16.22 -18.29 -1.97
N ASP A 284 15.23 -19.13 -1.73
CA ASP A 284 15.40 -20.40 -1.03
C ASP A 284 15.65 -21.52 -2.05
N SER A 285 16.74 -22.28 -1.91
CA SER A 285 17.01 -23.45 -2.77
C SER A 285 16.25 -24.69 -2.31
N GLU A 286 15.90 -24.77 -1.03
CA GLU A 286 15.29 -25.94 -0.39
C GLU A 286 13.76 -25.90 -0.48
N ASP A 287 13.17 -24.70 -0.45
CA ASP A 287 11.74 -24.48 -0.66
C ASP A 287 11.44 -23.91 -2.06
N PRO A 288 11.14 -24.77 -3.06
CA PRO A 288 10.81 -24.33 -4.41
C PRO A 288 9.44 -23.63 -4.49
N LEU A 289 8.57 -23.73 -3.46
CA LEU A 289 7.27 -23.05 -3.41
C LEU A 289 7.42 -21.59 -3.01
N ALA A 290 8.47 -21.24 -2.26
CA ALA A 290 8.78 -19.86 -1.91
C ALA A 290 9.17 -19.04 -3.16
N PRO A 291 8.57 -17.85 -3.37
CA PRO A 291 8.94 -17.00 -4.48
C PRO A 291 10.37 -16.45 -4.29
N ILE A 292 11.04 -16.18 -5.41
CA ILE A 292 12.27 -15.37 -5.38
C ILE A 292 11.84 -13.93 -5.11
N ILE A 293 12.51 -13.25 -4.18
CA ILE A 293 12.26 -11.84 -3.88
C ILE A 293 13.49 -11.03 -4.26
N LEU A 294 13.30 -10.07 -5.15
CA LEU A 294 14.28 -9.06 -5.51
C LEU A 294 13.85 -7.74 -4.88
N HIS A 295 14.56 -7.28 -3.86
CA HIS A 295 14.19 -6.14 -3.02
C HIS A 295 15.07 -4.93 -3.31
N PHE A 296 14.43 -3.80 -3.57
CA PHE A 296 15.03 -2.50 -3.85
C PHE A 296 14.64 -1.52 -2.75
N PRO A 297 15.49 -1.33 -1.73
CA PRO A 297 15.29 -0.25 -0.77
C PRO A 297 15.58 1.12 -1.43
N LEU A 298 14.85 2.16 -1.02
CA LEU A 298 15.14 3.53 -1.42
C LEU A 298 16.44 3.98 -0.75
N ILE A 299 17.55 3.90 -1.48
CA ILE A 299 18.88 4.27 -1.00
C ILE A 299 19.57 5.16 -2.01
N ASN A 300 20.38 6.11 -1.53
CA ASN A 300 21.28 6.90 -2.38
C ASN A 300 22.73 6.55 -2.02
N GLN A 301 23.28 5.50 -2.65
CA GLN A 301 24.62 4.99 -2.35
C GLN A 301 25.57 5.23 -3.53
N THR A 302 25.58 4.35 -4.53
CA THR A 302 26.46 4.54 -5.70
C THR A 302 26.03 5.71 -6.59
N PHE A 303 24.75 6.10 -6.58
CA PHE A 303 24.24 7.25 -7.36
C PHE A 303 24.85 8.60 -6.97
N GLN A 304 25.39 8.72 -5.75
CA GLN A 304 26.14 9.91 -5.35
C GLN A 304 27.37 10.13 -6.23
N GLN A 305 28.01 9.05 -6.68
CA GLN A 305 29.24 9.07 -7.47
C GLN A 305 28.98 8.93 -8.98
N TYR A 306 27.95 8.18 -9.36
CA TYR A 306 27.63 7.87 -10.74
C TYR A 306 26.41 8.65 -11.22
N LYS A 307 26.47 9.14 -12.47
CA LYS A 307 25.35 9.80 -13.13
C LYS A 307 24.43 8.79 -13.81
N THR A 308 25.05 7.80 -14.46
CA THR A 308 24.42 6.65 -15.11
C THR A 308 25.29 5.42 -14.85
N VAL A 309 24.82 4.24 -15.23
CA VAL A 309 25.56 2.97 -15.02
C VAL A 309 26.93 3.04 -15.70
N GLY A 310 28.00 3.03 -14.90
CA GLY A 310 29.39 3.08 -15.37
C GLY A 310 29.94 4.48 -15.69
N GLU A 311 29.14 5.54 -15.59
CA GLU A 311 29.59 6.93 -15.85
C GLU A 311 29.70 7.73 -14.55
N LEU A 312 30.92 8.09 -14.18
CA LEU A 312 31.20 8.94 -13.02
C LEU A 312 30.82 10.40 -13.25
N ARG A 313 30.36 11.06 -12.19
CA ARG A 313 30.12 12.51 -12.16
C ARG A 313 31.43 13.27 -12.24
N GLN A 314 31.54 14.20 -13.20
CA GLN A 314 32.79 14.90 -13.48
C GLN A 314 32.82 16.30 -12.87
N THR A 315 31.73 17.07 -13.01
CA THR A 315 31.67 18.46 -12.56
C THR A 315 31.18 18.58 -11.12
N GLU A 316 31.40 19.74 -10.49
CA GLU A 316 30.91 20.01 -9.13
C GLU A 316 29.38 20.06 -9.10
N GLU A 317 28.74 20.60 -10.13
CA GLU A 317 27.28 20.63 -10.26
C GLU A 317 26.70 19.22 -10.36
N GLU A 318 27.35 18.34 -11.13
CA GLU A 318 26.94 16.94 -11.22
C GLU A 318 27.06 16.23 -9.87
N ARG A 319 28.13 16.48 -9.11
CA ARG A 319 28.31 15.92 -7.76
C ARG A 319 27.26 16.45 -6.79
N ALA A 320 27.02 17.75 -6.77
CA ALA A 320 26.00 18.38 -5.93
C ALA A 320 24.58 17.86 -6.24
N PHE A 321 24.30 17.47 -7.48
CA PHE A 321 23.03 16.86 -7.85
C PHE A 321 22.85 15.45 -7.26
N GLY A 322 23.91 14.65 -7.21
CA GLY A 322 23.90 13.30 -6.63
C GLY A 322 23.97 13.31 -5.10
N ASP A 323 24.51 14.37 -4.50
CA ASP A 323 24.64 14.56 -3.07
C ASP A 323 23.34 15.07 -2.45
N PHE A 324 22.49 14.14 -2.01
CA PHE A 324 21.30 14.43 -1.23
C PHE A 324 20.89 13.27 -0.36
N ASP A 325 20.18 13.63 0.70
CA ASP A 325 19.66 12.70 1.66
C ASP A 325 18.19 12.32 1.37
N VAL A 326 17.90 11.02 1.45
CA VAL A 326 16.56 10.42 1.35
C VAL A 326 16.07 9.84 2.67
N TYR A 327 16.86 9.92 3.75
CA TYR A 327 16.65 9.19 5.00
C TYR A 327 16.56 10.03 6.26
N TYR A 328 17.38 11.06 6.41
CA TYR A 328 17.41 11.84 7.63
C TYR A 328 16.23 12.81 7.68
N SER A 329 16.08 13.43 8.86
CA SER A 329 15.02 14.40 9.08
C SER A 329 15.09 15.51 8.05
N GLU A 330 16.25 16.06 7.73
CA GLU A 330 16.33 17.23 6.84
C GLU A 330 15.98 16.94 5.37
N SER A 331 15.77 15.67 5.02
CA SER A 331 15.34 15.27 3.69
C SER A 331 14.01 15.92 3.27
N PRO A 332 13.89 16.43 2.03
CA PRO A 332 12.61 16.87 1.49
C PRO A 332 11.66 15.71 1.16
N TYR A 333 12.14 14.46 1.19
CA TYR A 333 11.38 13.27 0.78
C TYR A 333 10.55 12.63 1.90
N ARG A 334 10.24 13.39 2.96
CA ARG A 334 9.38 12.93 4.05
C ARG A 334 7.99 12.56 3.53
N THR A 335 7.38 11.55 4.12
CA THR A 335 6.03 11.07 3.78
C THR A 335 4.96 12.18 3.83
N ILE A 336 5.12 13.17 4.72
CA ILE A 336 4.18 14.30 4.87
C ILE A 336 4.45 15.47 3.92
N ASN A 337 5.55 15.44 3.15
CA ASN A 337 5.85 16.48 2.18
C ASN A 337 5.20 16.16 0.83
N PHE A 338 4.32 17.05 0.39
CA PHE A 338 3.59 16.96 -0.87
C PHE A 338 4.06 17.96 -1.91
N THR A 339 5.04 18.81 -1.58
CA THR A 339 5.58 19.82 -2.49
C THR A 339 7.04 19.53 -2.76
N TYR A 340 7.34 19.33 -4.03
CA TYR A 340 8.70 19.09 -4.52
C TYR A 340 9.08 20.22 -5.49
N THR A 341 10.30 20.71 -5.39
CA THR A 341 10.89 21.48 -6.48
C THR A 341 11.18 20.56 -7.66
N ASP A 342 11.29 21.13 -8.87
CA ASP A 342 11.66 20.35 -10.07
C ASP A 342 12.95 19.56 -9.84
N GLU A 343 13.95 20.18 -9.21
CA GLU A 343 15.20 19.53 -8.87
C GLU A 343 15.03 18.37 -7.88
N GLN A 344 14.24 18.54 -6.81
CA GLN A 344 14.00 17.47 -5.84
C GLN A 344 13.28 16.29 -6.50
N PHE A 345 12.29 16.56 -7.36
CA PHE A 345 11.59 15.53 -8.12
C PHE A 345 12.54 14.77 -9.04
N GLU A 346 13.32 15.48 -9.84
CA GLU A 346 14.29 14.90 -10.76
C GLU A 346 15.36 14.07 -10.04
N ARG A 347 15.86 14.53 -8.89
CA ARG A 347 16.82 13.77 -8.06
C ARG A 347 16.25 12.42 -7.63
N LEU A 348 15.03 12.39 -7.08
CA LEU A 348 14.41 11.15 -6.62
C LEU A 348 14.06 10.22 -7.78
N TRP A 349 13.57 10.78 -8.89
CA TRP A 349 13.24 10.04 -10.11
C TRP A 349 14.48 9.36 -10.70
N ASN A 350 15.55 10.14 -10.90
CA ASN A 350 16.79 9.63 -11.48
C ASN A 350 17.48 8.62 -10.57
N LEU A 351 17.43 8.82 -9.24
CA LEU A 351 17.90 7.84 -8.28
C LEU A 351 17.16 6.50 -8.42
N ALA A 352 15.83 6.53 -8.48
CA ALA A 352 15.02 5.32 -8.60
C ALA A 352 15.31 4.59 -9.93
N CYS A 353 15.47 5.33 -11.03
CA CYS A 353 15.83 4.76 -12.33
C CYS A 353 17.22 4.12 -12.29
N TYR A 354 18.22 4.87 -11.80
CA TYR A 354 19.60 4.42 -11.70
C TYR A 354 19.72 3.14 -10.85
N ASN A 355 19.08 3.07 -9.68
CA ASN A 355 19.17 1.88 -8.82
C ASN A 355 18.65 0.62 -9.52
N VAL A 356 17.62 0.75 -10.37
CA VAL A 356 17.09 -0.36 -11.17
C VAL A 356 18.02 -0.72 -12.32
N GLU A 357 18.51 0.28 -13.06
CA GLU A 357 19.40 0.08 -14.20
C GLU A 357 20.75 -0.53 -13.78
N ASN A 358 21.33 -0.03 -12.68
CA ASN A 358 22.59 -0.51 -12.13
C ASN A 358 22.52 -1.98 -11.69
N ASN A 359 21.32 -2.48 -11.38
CA ASN A 359 21.06 -3.85 -10.96
C ASN A 359 20.40 -4.71 -12.05
N ALA A 360 20.49 -4.30 -13.33
CA ALA A 360 19.91 -5.02 -14.45
C ALA A 360 20.39 -6.48 -14.55
N ASP A 361 21.65 -6.76 -14.22
CA ASP A 361 22.19 -8.13 -14.24
C ASP A 361 21.59 -9.01 -13.14
N THR A 362 21.39 -8.47 -11.93
CA THR A 362 20.69 -9.16 -10.84
C THR A 362 19.23 -9.45 -11.22
N ILE A 363 18.54 -8.50 -11.85
CA ILE A 363 17.18 -8.70 -12.37
C ILE A 363 17.15 -9.82 -13.41
N ARG A 364 18.10 -9.82 -14.37
CA ARG A 364 18.21 -10.88 -15.40
C ARG A 364 18.46 -12.24 -14.76
N GLU A 365 19.33 -12.31 -13.76
CA GLU A 365 19.61 -13.56 -13.05
C GLU A 365 18.38 -14.08 -12.28
N ALA A 366 17.68 -13.20 -11.55
CA ALA A 366 16.44 -13.56 -10.87
C ALA A 366 15.37 -14.09 -11.84
N LEU A 367 15.23 -13.47 -13.02
CA LEU A 367 14.34 -13.94 -14.09
C LEU A 367 14.76 -15.30 -14.64
N ARG A 368 16.05 -15.55 -14.86
CA ARG A 368 16.55 -16.87 -15.29
C ARG A 368 16.22 -17.95 -14.25
N ARG A 369 16.45 -17.68 -12.97
CA ARG A 369 16.12 -18.59 -11.87
C ARG A 369 14.63 -18.91 -11.81
N ALA A 370 13.78 -17.89 -11.91
CA ALA A 370 12.33 -18.05 -11.93
C ALA A 370 11.86 -18.90 -13.14
N LEU A 371 12.40 -18.64 -14.34
CA LEU A 371 12.11 -19.43 -15.54
C LEU A 371 12.52 -20.90 -15.39
N ASN A 372 13.69 -21.15 -14.78
CA ASN A 372 14.16 -22.51 -14.53
C ASN A 372 13.25 -23.24 -13.53
N ARG A 373 12.85 -22.59 -12.42
CA ARG A 373 11.89 -23.15 -11.46
C ARG A 373 10.58 -23.53 -12.13
N ARG A 374 10.04 -22.64 -12.98
CA ARG A 374 8.80 -22.90 -13.71
C ARG A 374 8.92 -24.09 -14.67
N LYS A 375 10.06 -24.28 -15.32
CA LYS A 375 10.33 -25.46 -16.16
C LYS A 375 10.39 -26.75 -15.34
N CYS A 376 11.08 -26.73 -14.19
CA CYS A 376 11.20 -27.90 -13.32
C CYS A 376 9.82 -28.33 -12.78
N ARG A 377 8.99 -27.37 -12.34
CA ARG A 377 7.59 -27.63 -11.95
C ARG A 377 6.75 -28.23 -13.08
N ALA A 378 6.92 -27.73 -14.30
CA ALA A 378 6.21 -28.27 -15.47
C ALA A 378 6.67 -29.70 -15.83
N CYS A 379 7.91 -30.08 -15.50
CA CYS A 379 8.44 -31.42 -15.70
C CYS A 379 8.18 -32.37 -14.53
N GLY A 380 7.59 -31.88 -13.42
CA GLY A 380 7.34 -32.67 -12.20
C GLY A 380 8.59 -32.94 -11.36
N GLU A 381 9.67 -32.18 -11.57
CA GLU A 381 10.92 -32.31 -10.83
C GLU A 381 10.88 -31.60 -9.46
N ILE A 382 9.94 -30.67 -9.29
CA ILE A 382 9.64 -29.94 -8.04
C ILE A 382 8.19 -29.49 -7.96
#